data_AF-A0A660UZJ7-F1
#
_entry.id   AF-A0A660UZJ7-F1
#
_cell.length_a   1.000
_cell.length_b   1.000
_cell.length_c   1.000
_cell.angle_alpha   90.00
_cell.angle_beta   90.00
_cell.angle_gamma   90.00
#
_symmetry.space_group_name_H-M   'P 1'
#
loop_
_entity.id
_entity.type
_entity.pdbx_description
1 polymer ?
#
loop_
_entity_poly.entity_id
_entity_poly.type
_entity_poly.pdbx_seq_one_letter_code
_entity_poly.pdbx_strand_id
1 'polypeptide(L)'
;MKNMFYKQVNLKKRGEMIAFLKKHFRYDTMNSWNRSTSYANTIKLYKIEKPVDIDDDIWSEMLSITQWQNKLSDLLEDFGRAHNWQWQAGINGRSGGYVVLYQGGIKTSGYKSHCTHCGQRNYKEVLEGQTGVCGRCEAKARVNYSQTHMQVFTFPGRDVDMGEDFRDWGMEELRQRVRLVQEFDQLCDDISSEYIDTCKNYRISEEEIFVPETIKVLEPV
;
A
#
# COMPACT_ATOMS: atom_id res chain seq x y z
N MET A 1 -22.72 0.52 1.38
CA MET A 1 -22.43 -0.87 1.79
C MET A 1 -22.43 -0.96 3.31
N LYS A 2 -22.62 -2.14 3.88
CA LYS A 2 -22.47 -2.37 5.32
C LYS A 2 -20.97 -2.40 5.65
N ASN A 3 -20.52 -1.63 6.64
CA ASN A 3 -19.13 -1.68 7.10
C ASN A 3 -18.81 -3.10 7.60
N MET A 4 -17.82 -3.74 7.00
CA MET A 4 -17.38 -5.10 7.31
C MET A 4 -16.30 -5.10 8.41
N PHE A 5 -15.42 -4.10 8.39
CA PHE A 5 -14.25 -4.03 9.27
C PHE A 5 -14.40 -2.96 10.34
N TYR A 6 -14.81 -1.74 9.98
CA TYR A 6 -14.94 -0.63 10.90
C TYR A 6 -15.90 -0.94 12.05
N LYS A 7 -15.47 -0.64 13.28
CA LYS A 7 -16.29 -0.76 14.49
C LYS A 7 -16.34 0.55 15.23
N GLN A 8 -17.55 1.02 15.54
CA GLN A 8 -17.74 2.15 16.44
C GLN A 8 -17.36 1.73 17.87
N VAL A 9 -16.41 2.43 18.49
CA VAL A 9 -15.97 2.19 19.87
C VAL A 9 -16.26 3.40 20.75
N ASN A 10 -16.71 3.19 21.99
CA ASN A 10 -16.92 4.28 22.94
C ASN A 10 -15.59 4.78 23.53
N LEU A 11 -15.09 5.89 23.01
CA LEU A 11 -13.82 6.53 23.42
C LEU A 11 -13.82 7.13 24.85
N LYS A 12 -14.94 7.07 25.57
CA LYS A 12 -15.04 7.45 26.99
C LYS A 12 -14.83 6.27 27.93
N LYS A 13 -14.98 5.03 27.44
CA LYS A 13 -14.87 3.82 28.26
C LYS A 13 -13.57 3.08 27.97
N ARG A 14 -12.64 3.17 28.93
CA ARG A 14 -11.32 2.52 28.87
C ARG A 14 -11.42 1.03 28.54
N GLY A 15 -12.31 0.30 29.22
CA GLY A 15 -12.48 -1.14 29.01
C GLY A 15 -12.88 -1.50 27.58
N GLU A 16 -13.73 -0.70 26.93
CA GLU A 16 -14.14 -0.93 25.54
C GLU A 16 -12.99 -0.67 24.56
N MET A 17 -12.21 0.40 24.75
CA MET A 17 -11.02 0.69 23.96
C MET A 17 -9.95 -0.42 24.07
N ILE A 18 -9.65 -0.85 25.30
CA ILE A 18 -8.69 -1.95 25.53
C ILE A 18 -9.19 -3.25 24.89
N ALA A 19 -10.48 -3.57 25.05
CA ALA A 19 -11.05 -4.78 24.48
C ALA A 19 -11.00 -4.77 22.95
N PHE A 20 -11.28 -3.63 22.32
CA PHE A 20 -11.16 -3.46 20.88
C PHE A 20 -9.72 -3.72 20.39
N LEU A 21 -8.73 -3.06 21.01
CA LEU A 21 -7.33 -3.21 20.61
C LEU A 21 -6.79 -4.62 20.86
N LYS A 22 -7.08 -5.24 22.02
CA LYS A 22 -6.58 -6.60 22.36
C LYS A 22 -7.21 -7.70 21.51
N LYS A 23 -8.48 -7.56 21.13
CA LYS A 23 -9.22 -8.58 20.37
C LYS A 23 -9.16 -8.40 18.85
N HIS A 24 -8.54 -7.32 18.38
CA HIS A 24 -8.41 -7.07 16.96
C HIS A 24 -7.66 -8.23 16.28
N PHE A 25 -8.05 -8.60 15.06
CA PHE A 25 -7.33 -9.60 14.29
C PHE A 25 -5.90 -9.14 14.00
N ARG A 26 -4.96 -10.08 13.99
CA ARG A 26 -3.54 -9.80 13.80
C ARG A 26 -2.95 -10.76 12.78
N TYR A 27 -1.96 -10.28 12.04
CA TYR A 27 -1.21 -11.09 11.08
C TYR A 27 0.28 -10.79 11.18
N ASP A 28 1.10 -11.71 10.70
CA ASP A 28 2.55 -11.55 10.68
C ASP A 28 2.95 -10.32 9.86
N THR A 29 3.91 -9.55 10.36
CA THR A 29 4.42 -8.33 9.69
C THR A 29 5.44 -8.65 8.59
N MET A 30 5.78 -9.93 8.43
CA MET A 30 6.59 -10.42 7.32
C MET A 30 6.22 -11.88 7.04
N ASN A 31 6.49 -12.77 8.00
CA ASN A 31 6.17 -14.20 7.94
C ASN A 31 6.20 -14.79 9.35
N SER A 32 5.71 -16.01 9.51
CA SER A 32 5.55 -16.62 10.83
C SER A 32 6.85 -16.83 11.60
N TRP A 33 8.00 -16.93 10.92
CA TRP A 33 9.29 -17.08 11.61
C TRP A 33 9.77 -15.79 12.27
N ASN A 34 9.27 -14.63 11.87
CA ASN A 34 9.64 -13.35 12.50
C ASN A 34 8.99 -13.14 13.88
N ARG A 35 7.97 -13.94 14.24
CA ARG A 35 7.19 -13.88 15.48
C ARG A 35 6.68 -12.48 15.85
N SER A 36 6.40 -11.66 14.84
CA SER A 36 6.04 -10.25 14.97
C SER A 36 4.74 -10.00 14.24
N THR A 37 3.72 -9.58 14.96
CA THR A 37 2.37 -9.37 14.41
C THR A 37 1.92 -7.93 14.57
N SER A 38 1.05 -7.50 13.67
CA SER A 38 0.40 -6.20 13.72
C SER A 38 -1.12 -6.34 13.52
N TYR A 39 -1.85 -5.26 13.74
CA TYR A 39 -3.25 -5.14 13.34
C TYR A 39 -3.41 -5.48 11.86
N ALA A 40 -4.38 -6.33 11.56
CA ALA A 40 -4.64 -6.79 10.21
C ALA A 40 -6.12 -7.04 9.97
N ASN A 41 -6.52 -7.08 8.70
CA ASN A 41 -7.84 -7.51 8.25
C ASN A 41 -7.69 -8.46 7.06
N THR A 42 -8.64 -9.40 6.92
CA THR A 42 -8.65 -10.34 5.78
C THR A 42 -9.59 -9.84 4.70
N ILE A 43 -9.05 -9.55 3.50
CA ILE A 43 -9.80 -9.12 2.32
C ILE A 43 -9.90 -10.22 1.26
N LYS A 44 -9.72 -11.49 1.65
CA LYS A 44 -9.85 -12.62 0.74
C LYS A 44 -11.28 -12.70 0.19
N LEU A 45 -11.42 -12.83 -1.12
CA LEU A 45 -12.71 -12.80 -1.81
C LEU A 45 -13.77 -13.74 -1.24
N TYR A 46 -13.40 -14.96 -0.85
CA TYR A 46 -14.34 -15.92 -0.26
C TYR A 46 -14.86 -15.52 1.13
N LYS A 47 -14.28 -14.48 1.76
CA LYS A 47 -14.77 -13.87 3.01
C LYS A 47 -15.54 -12.57 2.78
N ILE A 48 -15.54 -12.05 1.55
CA ILE A 48 -16.31 -10.88 1.16
C ILE A 48 -17.62 -11.37 0.56
N GLU A 49 -18.73 -10.77 0.98
CA GLU A 49 -20.04 -11.10 0.42
C GLU A 49 -20.11 -10.56 -1.01
N LYS A 50 -19.95 -11.47 -1.98
CA LYS A 50 -20.03 -11.13 -3.40
C LYS A 50 -21.48 -10.70 -3.75
N PRO A 51 -21.69 -9.50 -4.32
CA PRO A 51 -22.98 -9.11 -4.86
C PRO A 51 -23.47 -10.08 -5.95
N VAL A 52 -24.76 -10.41 -5.92
CA VAL A 52 -25.38 -11.42 -6.82
C VAL A 52 -25.38 -11.00 -8.30
N ASP A 53 -25.24 -9.71 -8.56
CA ASP A 53 -25.22 -9.09 -9.89
C ASP A 53 -23.83 -9.09 -10.53
N ILE A 54 -22.79 -9.53 -9.82
CA ILE A 54 -21.43 -9.61 -10.33
C ILE A 54 -21.13 -11.04 -10.78
N ASP A 55 -20.65 -11.19 -12.00
CA ASP A 55 -20.22 -12.46 -12.59
C ASP A 55 -19.02 -13.08 -11.84
N ASP A 56 -18.94 -14.42 -11.75
CA ASP A 56 -17.88 -15.12 -11.02
C ASP A 56 -16.49 -14.95 -11.66
N ASP A 57 -16.41 -14.86 -12.98
CA ASP A 57 -15.15 -14.70 -13.71
C ASP A 57 -14.65 -13.27 -13.52
N ILE A 58 -15.52 -12.26 -13.68
CA ILE A 58 -15.19 -10.85 -13.35
C ILE A 58 -14.71 -10.75 -11.89
N TRP A 59 -15.45 -11.36 -10.96
CA TRP A 59 -15.10 -11.33 -9.54
C TRP A 59 -13.75 -11.99 -9.23
N SER A 60 -13.32 -12.98 -10.00
CA SER A 60 -12.06 -13.68 -9.72
C SER A 60 -10.89 -13.07 -10.48
N GLU A 61 -11.07 -12.78 -11.76
CA GLU A 61 -10.04 -12.27 -12.66
C GLU A 61 -9.68 -10.81 -12.39
N MET A 62 -10.61 -9.98 -11.88
CA MET A 62 -10.32 -8.57 -11.58
C MET A 62 -9.11 -8.41 -10.64
N LEU A 63 -8.84 -9.39 -9.78
CA LEU A 63 -7.67 -9.35 -8.90
C LEU A 63 -6.34 -9.27 -9.65
N SER A 64 -6.21 -9.86 -10.84
CA SER A 64 -4.94 -9.84 -11.60
C SER A 64 -4.82 -8.61 -12.51
N ILE A 65 -5.88 -7.81 -12.63
CA ILE A 65 -5.92 -6.65 -13.52
C ILE A 65 -5.06 -5.53 -12.94
N THR A 66 -4.13 -5.02 -13.76
CA THR A 66 -3.17 -3.97 -13.34
C THR A 66 -3.89 -2.70 -12.89
N GLN A 67 -4.99 -2.33 -13.55
CA GLN A 67 -5.79 -1.15 -13.20
C GLN A 67 -6.40 -1.28 -11.79
N TRP A 68 -6.86 -2.47 -11.41
CA TRP A 68 -7.29 -2.74 -10.05
C TRP A 68 -6.12 -2.67 -9.05
N GLN A 69 -4.99 -3.28 -9.38
CA GLN A 69 -3.79 -3.22 -8.53
C GLN A 69 -3.31 -1.79 -8.29
N ASN A 70 -3.43 -0.91 -9.29
CA ASN A 70 -3.13 0.52 -9.15
C ASN A 70 -4.11 1.21 -8.19
N LYS A 71 -5.43 0.98 -8.34
CA LYS A 71 -6.44 1.52 -7.41
C LYS A 71 -6.19 1.08 -5.97
N LEU A 72 -5.87 -0.20 -5.77
CA LEU A 72 -5.48 -0.72 -4.45
C LEU A 72 -4.23 -0.01 -3.92
N SER A 73 -3.21 0.16 -4.75
CA SER A 73 -1.99 0.89 -4.38
C SER A 73 -2.29 2.32 -3.97
N ASP A 74 -3.15 3.03 -4.72
CA ASP A 74 -3.54 4.41 -4.43
C ASP A 74 -4.21 4.52 -3.05
N LEU A 75 -5.14 3.62 -2.72
CA LEU A 75 -5.80 3.59 -1.41
C LEU A 75 -4.81 3.37 -0.25
N LEU A 76 -3.87 2.44 -0.41
CA LEU A 76 -2.83 2.16 0.58
C LEU A 76 -1.86 3.36 0.75
N GLU A 77 -1.51 4.01 -0.36
CA GLU A 77 -0.67 5.20 -0.36
C GLU A 77 -1.38 6.39 0.29
N ASP A 78 -2.67 6.61 0.01
CA ASP A 78 -3.44 7.70 0.59
C ASP A 78 -3.57 7.56 2.11
N PHE A 79 -3.77 6.33 2.62
CA PHE A 79 -3.67 6.06 4.06
C PHE A 79 -2.29 6.45 4.59
N GLY A 80 -1.20 6.04 3.92
CA GLY A 80 0.16 6.41 4.28
C GLY A 80 0.36 7.93 4.33
N ARG A 81 -0.11 8.67 3.31
CA ARG A 81 -0.03 10.13 3.22
C ARG A 81 -0.79 10.81 4.36
N ALA A 82 -2.01 10.36 4.65
CA ALA A 82 -2.85 10.88 5.74
C ALA A 82 -2.17 10.77 7.11
N HIS A 83 -1.31 9.75 7.29
CA HIS A 83 -0.55 9.51 8.51
C HIS A 83 0.90 9.99 8.47
N ASN A 84 1.27 10.87 7.51
CA ASN A 84 2.64 11.34 7.30
C ASN A 84 3.67 10.18 7.20
N TRP A 85 3.21 9.05 6.68
CA TRP A 85 3.92 7.78 6.55
C TRP A 85 4.45 7.18 7.85
N GLN A 86 4.09 7.73 9.02
CA GLN A 86 4.40 7.10 10.31
C GLN A 86 3.64 5.78 10.47
N TRP A 87 2.41 5.76 9.96
CA TRP A 87 1.58 4.58 9.81
C TRP A 87 1.30 4.34 8.35
N GLN A 88 1.36 3.08 7.94
CA GLN A 88 1.21 2.65 6.56
C GLN A 88 0.42 1.34 6.55
N ALA A 89 -0.27 1.03 5.46
CA ALA A 89 -0.91 -0.25 5.27
C ALA A 89 -0.25 -0.96 4.09
N GLY A 90 -0.18 -2.29 4.14
CA GLY A 90 0.37 -3.08 3.03
C GLY A 90 -0.23 -4.47 2.96
N ILE A 91 -0.10 -5.07 1.78
CA ILE A 91 -0.61 -6.41 1.50
C ILE A 91 0.38 -7.47 1.97
N ASN A 92 -0.09 -8.49 2.69
CA ASN A 92 0.71 -9.63 3.13
C ASN A 92 -0.05 -10.96 2.98
N GLY A 93 0.69 -12.07 3.12
CA GLY A 93 0.23 -13.44 3.05
C GLY A 93 0.18 -13.98 1.62
N ARG A 94 0.06 -15.31 1.52
CA ARG A 94 -0.09 -16.00 0.23
C ARG A 94 -1.33 -15.47 -0.49
N SER A 95 -1.15 -15.08 -1.75
CA SER A 95 -2.17 -14.46 -2.60
C SER A 95 -2.64 -13.07 -2.15
N GLY A 96 -1.90 -12.39 -1.27
CA GLY A 96 -2.18 -11.00 -0.90
C GLY A 96 -3.49 -10.77 -0.15
N GLY A 97 -3.95 -11.76 0.62
CA GLY A 97 -5.28 -11.74 1.22
C GLY A 97 -5.41 -10.94 2.53
N TYR A 98 -4.34 -10.34 3.03
CA TYR A 98 -4.35 -9.61 4.30
C TYR A 98 -3.83 -8.19 4.10
N VAL A 99 -4.58 -7.21 4.59
CA VAL A 99 -4.09 -5.84 4.80
C VAL A 99 -3.51 -5.79 6.19
N VAL A 100 -2.28 -5.29 6.33
CA VAL A 100 -1.53 -5.25 7.59
C VAL A 100 -1.06 -3.82 7.84
N LEU A 101 -1.22 -3.35 9.07
CA LEU A 101 -0.73 -2.04 9.52
C LEU A 101 0.78 -2.12 9.80
N TYR A 102 1.54 -1.14 9.35
CA TYR A 102 2.98 -1.05 9.52
C TYR A 102 3.39 0.31 10.10
N GLN A 103 4.51 0.28 10.83
CA GLN A 103 5.23 1.48 11.21
C GLN A 103 6.22 1.87 10.11
N GLY A 104 6.44 3.17 9.96
CA GLY A 104 7.41 3.68 9.01
C GLY A 104 7.73 5.15 9.23
N GLY A 105 8.07 5.81 8.14
CA GLY A 105 8.24 7.25 8.12
C GLY A 105 8.81 7.72 6.79
N ILE A 106 9.28 8.96 6.80
CA ILE A 106 9.94 9.57 5.66
C ILE A 106 11.35 9.98 6.09
N LYS A 107 12.32 9.79 5.22
CA LYS A 107 13.71 10.26 5.39
C LYS A 107 14.22 10.90 4.11
N THR A 108 15.26 11.72 4.20
CA THR A 108 15.95 12.21 3.00
C THR A 108 16.51 11.03 2.21
N SER A 109 16.28 10.99 0.89
CA SER A 109 16.80 9.91 0.06
C SER A 109 18.28 10.08 -0.29
N GLY A 110 18.79 11.30 -0.22
CA GLY A 110 20.12 11.68 -0.71
C GLY A 110 20.18 11.89 -2.24
N TYR A 111 19.13 11.53 -2.98
CA TYR A 111 19.07 11.80 -4.41
C TYR A 111 18.93 13.30 -4.68
N LYS A 112 19.67 13.78 -5.67
CA LYS A 112 19.75 15.20 -6.02
C LYS A 112 19.23 15.51 -7.42
N SER A 113 19.25 14.53 -8.33
CA SER A 113 18.69 14.67 -9.68
C SER A 113 17.92 13.43 -10.11
N HIS A 114 17.06 13.60 -11.11
CA HIS A 114 16.35 12.51 -11.78
C HIS A 114 16.27 12.73 -13.28
N CYS A 115 16.05 11.65 -14.02
CA CYS A 115 15.77 11.71 -15.45
C CYS A 115 14.26 11.86 -15.67
N THR A 116 13.82 12.89 -16.39
CA THR A 116 12.40 13.08 -16.72
C THR A 116 11.90 12.12 -17.80
N HIS A 117 12.81 11.44 -18.53
CA HIS A 117 12.47 10.44 -19.54
C HIS A 117 12.24 9.03 -18.95
N CYS A 118 13.10 8.57 -18.04
CA CYS A 118 13.05 7.18 -17.52
C CYS A 118 12.99 7.07 -15.99
N GLY A 119 12.92 8.18 -15.26
CA GLY A 119 12.82 8.21 -13.80
C GLY A 119 14.12 7.89 -13.04
N GLN A 120 15.24 7.59 -13.72
CA GLN A 120 16.49 7.22 -13.03
C GLN A 120 16.98 8.34 -12.09
N ARG A 121 16.97 8.07 -10.79
CA ARG A 121 17.48 8.95 -9.73
C ARG A 121 19.01 8.88 -9.61
N ASN A 122 19.65 9.97 -9.16
CA ASN A 122 21.11 10.04 -8.98
C ASN A 122 21.46 10.92 -7.76
N TYR A 123 22.52 10.54 -7.03
CA TYR A 123 23.05 11.25 -5.86
C TYR A 123 23.83 12.53 -6.21
N LYS A 124 24.06 12.78 -7.51
CA LYS A 124 24.75 13.97 -8.01
C LYS A 124 23.78 14.96 -8.65
N GLU A 125 24.11 16.25 -8.52
CA GLU A 125 23.45 17.34 -9.24
C GLU A 125 24.00 17.45 -10.66
N VAL A 126 23.18 18.02 -11.54
CA VAL A 126 23.61 18.63 -12.78
C VAL A 126 24.14 20.01 -12.44
N LEU A 127 25.41 20.28 -12.75
CA LEU A 127 26.03 21.57 -12.49
C LEU A 127 25.39 22.65 -13.36
N GLU A 128 25.36 23.88 -12.85
CA GLU A 128 24.83 25.02 -13.57
C GLU A 128 25.54 25.19 -14.94
N GLY A 129 24.76 25.45 -15.97
CA GLY A 129 25.25 25.56 -17.35
C GLY A 129 25.56 24.23 -18.06
N GLN A 130 25.47 23.07 -17.40
CA GLN A 130 25.66 21.76 -18.04
C GLN A 130 24.35 21.12 -18.50
N THR A 131 24.41 20.39 -19.60
CA THR A 131 23.30 19.52 -20.04
C THR A 131 23.31 18.23 -19.23
N GLY A 132 22.25 17.98 -18.46
CA GLY A 132 22.11 16.74 -17.71
C GLY A 132 21.81 15.54 -18.62
N VAL A 133 22.73 14.57 -18.65
CA VAL A 133 22.58 13.30 -19.39
C VAL A 133 22.22 12.16 -18.44
N CYS A 134 21.28 11.32 -18.83
CA CYS A 134 20.89 10.14 -18.08
C CYS A 134 21.89 8.99 -18.29
N GLY A 135 22.48 8.45 -17.23
CA GLY A 135 23.38 7.29 -17.33
C GLY A 135 22.69 5.95 -17.61
N ARG A 136 21.35 5.89 -17.66
CA ARG A 136 20.59 4.68 -17.98
C ARG A 136 20.06 4.64 -19.41
N CYS A 137 19.51 5.75 -19.88
CA CYS A 137 18.84 5.83 -21.19
C CYS A 137 19.46 6.89 -22.11
N GLU A 138 20.57 7.50 -21.70
CA GLU A 138 21.37 8.48 -22.46
C GLU A 138 20.64 9.77 -22.90
N ALA A 139 19.36 9.90 -22.55
CA ALA A 139 18.57 11.09 -22.82
C ALA A 139 19.17 12.31 -22.10
N LYS A 140 19.20 13.45 -22.81
CA LYS A 140 19.54 14.80 -22.29
C LYS A 140 18.39 15.37 -21.45
N ALA A 141 17.92 14.60 -20.48
CA ALA A 141 16.69 14.82 -19.73
C ALA A 141 16.90 14.76 -18.22
N ARG A 142 18.15 14.85 -17.74
CA ARG A 142 18.44 14.84 -16.30
C ARG A 142 18.32 16.24 -15.72
N VAL A 143 17.54 16.37 -14.66
CA VAL A 143 17.27 17.64 -13.95
C VAL A 143 17.45 17.47 -12.44
N ASN A 144 17.83 18.54 -11.75
CA ASN A 144 17.91 18.56 -10.28
C ASN A 144 16.51 18.57 -9.67
N TYR A 145 16.36 18.00 -8.47
CA TYR A 145 15.15 18.22 -7.69
C TYR A 145 15.09 19.66 -7.20
N SER A 146 13.90 20.25 -7.23
CA SER A 146 13.66 21.62 -6.73
C SER A 146 13.71 21.72 -5.20
N GLN A 147 13.49 20.59 -4.51
CA GLN A 147 13.53 20.45 -3.07
C GLN A 147 14.27 19.16 -2.70
N THR A 148 14.69 19.04 -1.45
CA THR A 148 15.29 17.81 -0.93
C THR A 148 14.36 16.63 -1.19
N HIS A 149 14.82 15.67 -1.98
CA HIS A 149 14.01 14.49 -2.28
C HIS A 149 13.88 13.61 -1.04
N MET A 150 12.64 13.27 -0.71
CA MET A 150 12.29 12.43 0.42
C MET A 150 11.97 11.00 -0.03
N GLN A 151 12.22 10.02 0.82
CA GLN A 151 11.93 8.61 0.60
C GLN A 151 11.11 8.08 1.77
N VAL A 152 10.00 7.41 1.44
CA VAL A 152 9.22 6.62 2.39
C VAL A 152 9.99 5.36 2.74
N PHE A 153 9.99 5.00 4.02
CA PHE A 153 10.44 3.70 4.48
C PHE A 153 9.38 3.08 5.38
N THR A 154 9.40 1.75 5.44
CA THR A 154 8.54 0.94 6.29
C THR A 154 9.44 0.03 7.11
N PHE A 155 9.03 -0.37 8.31
CA PHE A 155 9.72 -1.37 9.14
C PHE A 155 8.97 -2.71 9.09
N PRO A 156 9.06 -3.48 7.98
CA PRO A 156 8.55 -4.84 7.97
C PRO A 156 9.28 -5.67 9.03
N GLY A 157 8.56 -6.56 9.70
CA GLY A 157 9.10 -7.34 10.83
C GLY A 157 9.03 -6.68 12.20
N ARG A 158 8.63 -5.40 12.31
CA ARG A 158 8.38 -4.76 13.61
C ARG A 158 6.91 -4.90 14.00
N ASP A 159 6.67 -5.29 15.24
CA ASP A 159 5.31 -5.49 15.74
C ASP A 159 4.63 -4.15 16.04
N VAL A 160 3.30 -4.19 16.18
CA VAL A 160 2.50 -3.03 16.60
C VAL A 160 1.59 -3.41 17.75
N ASP A 161 2.03 -3.16 18.97
CA ASP A 161 1.31 -3.46 20.22
C ASP A 161 1.09 -4.98 20.44
N MET A 162 2.01 -5.81 19.98
CA MET A 162 1.89 -7.25 20.15
C MET A 162 2.09 -7.63 21.62
N GLY A 163 1.04 -8.16 22.25
CA GLY A 163 1.09 -8.52 23.67
C GLY A 163 1.08 -7.31 24.62
N GLU A 164 0.81 -6.11 24.09
CA GLU A 164 0.82 -4.87 24.85
C GLU A 164 -0.21 -4.86 25.98
N ASP A 165 0.18 -4.30 27.13
CA ASP A 165 -0.74 -4.07 28.23
C ASP A 165 -1.26 -2.64 28.28
N PHE A 166 -2.32 -2.40 27.52
CA PHE A 166 -3.03 -1.12 27.45
C PHE A 166 -3.63 -0.62 28.78
N ARG A 167 -3.55 -1.39 29.88
CA ARG A 167 -4.03 -0.98 31.21
C ARG A 167 -3.24 0.17 31.80
N ASP A 168 -2.00 0.38 31.37
CA ASP A 168 -1.13 1.45 31.88
C ASP A 168 -1.12 2.71 31.00
N TRP A 169 -1.74 2.65 29.82
CA TRP A 169 -1.74 3.74 28.85
C TRP A 169 -2.58 4.95 29.30
N GLY A 170 -2.16 6.16 28.96
CA GLY A 170 -2.98 7.36 29.13
C GLY A 170 -4.31 7.23 28.38
N MET A 171 -5.36 7.90 28.88
CA MET A 171 -6.66 7.90 28.19
C MET A 171 -6.57 8.47 26.78
N GLU A 172 -5.71 9.46 26.53
CA GLU A 172 -5.55 10.03 25.20
C GLU A 172 -4.75 9.11 24.26
N GLU A 173 -3.69 8.45 24.77
CA GLU A 173 -2.93 7.46 24.00
C GLU A 173 -3.82 6.31 23.53
N LEU A 174 -4.70 5.81 24.41
CA LEU A 174 -5.70 4.81 24.04
C LEU A 174 -6.63 5.32 22.94
N ARG A 175 -7.13 6.55 23.04
CA ARG A 175 -8.02 7.12 22.03
C ARG A 175 -7.32 7.26 20.69
N GLN A 176 -6.08 7.74 20.69
CA GLN A 176 -5.28 7.88 19.47
C GLN A 176 -5.03 6.53 18.82
N ARG A 177 -4.69 5.49 19.60
CA ARG A 177 -4.50 4.14 19.07
C ARG A 177 -5.80 3.54 18.54
N VAL A 178 -6.92 3.72 19.23
CA VAL A 178 -8.23 3.26 18.74
C VAL A 178 -8.59 3.98 17.44
N ARG A 179 -8.42 5.31 17.34
CA ARG A 179 -8.69 6.08 16.12
C ARG A 179 -7.85 5.57 14.95
N LEU A 180 -6.55 5.36 15.16
CA LEU A 180 -5.66 4.80 14.14
C LEU A 180 -6.16 3.44 13.62
N VAL A 181 -6.52 2.53 14.54
CA VAL A 181 -7.00 1.19 14.14
C VAL A 181 -8.39 1.28 13.48
N GLN A 182 -9.25 2.21 13.90
CA GLN A 182 -10.54 2.48 13.24
C GLN A 182 -10.36 3.05 11.82
N GLU A 183 -9.42 3.97 11.62
CA GLU A 183 -9.09 4.52 10.30
C GLU A 183 -8.48 3.44 9.39
N PHE A 184 -7.65 2.55 9.95
CA PHE A 184 -7.16 1.36 9.26
C PHE A 184 -8.28 0.37 8.90
N ASP A 185 -9.25 0.16 9.78
CA ASP A 185 -10.43 -0.65 9.47
C ASP A 185 -11.27 -0.02 8.36
N GLN A 186 -11.44 1.31 8.40
CA GLN A 186 -12.16 2.05 7.35
C GLN A 186 -11.47 1.90 5.99
N LEU A 187 -10.14 1.96 5.93
CA LEU A 187 -9.39 1.66 4.70
C LEU A 187 -9.73 0.26 4.14
N CYS A 188 -9.91 -0.74 4.99
CA CYS A 188 -10.26 -2.09 4.55
C CYS A 188 -11.71 -2.16 4.00
N ASP A 189 -12.61 -1.37 4.58
CA ASP A 189 -13.97 -1.19 4.05
C ASP A 189 -13.94 -0.46 2.69
N ASP A 190 -13.08 0.54 2.55
CA ASP A 190 -12.92 1.32 1.32
C ASP A 190 -12.31 0.46 0.20
N ILE A 191 -11.29 -0.35 0.49
CA ILE A 191 -10.71 -1.32 -0.47
C ILE A 191 -11.78 -2.30 -0.96
N SER A 192 -12.57 -2.87 -0.04
CA SER A 192 -13.60 -3.85 -0.39
C SER A 192 -14.71 -3.20 -1.21
N SER A 193 -15.06 -1.96 -0.87
CA SER A 193 -16.06 -1.18 -1.61
C SER A 193 -15.59 -0.83 -3.01
N GLU A 194 -14.37 -0.32 -3.16
CA GLU A 194 -13.76 0.03 -4.45
C GLU A 194 -13.61 -1.20 -5.34
N TYR A 195 -13.29 -2.36 -4.75
CA TYR A 195 -13.24 -3.63 -5.49
C TYR A 195 -14.59 -4.00 -6.08
N ILE A 196 -15.63 -3.99 -5.24
CA ILE A 196 -17.00 -4.28 -5.65
C ILE A 196 -17.45 -3.29 -6.72
N ASP A 197 -17.18 -1.99 -6.53
CA ASP A 197 -17.56 -0.95 -7.48
C ASP A 197 -16.82 -1.12 -8.82
N THR A 198 -15.55 -1.51 -8.78
CA THR A 198 -14.77 -1.82 -9.99
C THR A 198 -15.37 -3.01 -10.73
N CYS A 199 -15.73 -4.10 -10.04
CA CYS A 199 -16.36 -5.26 -10.66
C CYS A 199 -17.76 -4.96 -11.24
N LYS A 200 -18.48 -3.97 -10.71
CA LYS A 200 -19.80 -3.56 -11.23
C LYS A 200 -19.72 -2.66 -12.45
N ASN A 201 -18.73 -1.78 -12.47
CA ASN A 201 -18.67 -0.69 -13.44
C ASN A 201 -17.71 -0.96 -14.60
N TYR A 202 -16.90 -2.02 -14.52
CA TYR A 202 -15.94 -2.39 -15.55
C TYR A 202 -16.13 -3.83 -16.01
N ARG A 203 -15.80 -4.06 -17.28
CA ARG A 203 -15.65 -5.41 -17.86
C ARG A 203 -14.18 -5.69 -18.12
N ILE A 204 -13.81 -6.95 -18.09
CA ILE A 204 -12.48 -7.40 -18.51
C ILE A 204 -12.51 -7.56 -20.03
N SER A 205 -11.49 -7.03 -20.70
CA SER A 205 -11.30 -7.18 -22.14
C SER A 205 -9.82 -7.43 -22.43
N GLU A 206 -9.54 -8.31 -23.37
CA GLU A 206 -8.20 -8.58 -23.85
C GLU A 206 -7.84 -7.65 -25.00
N GLU A 207 -6.61 -7.17 -25.00
CA GLU A 207 -6.04 -6.36 -26.08
C GLU A 207 -4.66 -6.92 -26.42
N GLU A 208 -4.46 -7.30 -27.68
CA GLU A 208 -3.15 -7.71 -28.19
C GLU A 208 -2.40 -6.50 -28.73
N ILE A 209 -1.20 -6.25 -28.19
CA ILE A 209 -0.31 -5.19 -28.65
C ILE A 209 0.86 -5.79 -29.42
N PHE A 210 1.06 -5.38 -30.68
CA PHE A 210 2.22 -5.76 -31.48
C PHE A 210 3.35 -4.76 -31.25
N VAL A 211 4.47 -5.25 -30.71
CA VAL A 211 5.68 -4.45 -30.51
C VAL A 211 6.65 -4.72 -31.66
N PRO A 212 7.01 -3.73 -32.50
CA PRO A 212 7.99 -3.92 -33.56
C PRO A 212 9.37 -4.18 -32.95
N GLU A 213 9.98 -5.32 -33.32
CA GLU A 213 11.30 -5.73 -32.82
C GLU A 213 12.30 -5.85 -33.99
N THR A 214 13.47 -5.21 -33.85
CA THR A 214 14.58 -5.36 -34.80
C THR A 214 15.58 -6.35 -34.24
N ILE A 215 15.78 -7.47 -34.93
CA ILE A 215 16.78 -8.48 -34.58
C ILE A 215 17.97 -8.42 -35.53
N LYS A 216 19.13 -8.87 -35.06
CA LYS A 216 20.30 -9.10 -35.92
C LYS A 216 20.30 -10.57 -36.33
N VAL A 217 20.40 -10.83 -37.63
CA VAL A 217 20.49 -12.18 -38.20
C VAL A 217 21.81 -12.36 -38.95
N LEU A 218 22.27 -13.60 -39.05
CA LEU A 218 23.39 -13.96 -39.93
C LEU A 218 22.84 -14.12 -41.36
N GLU A 219 23.42 -13.40 -42.31
CA GLU A 219 23.16 -13.60 -43.74
C GLU A 219 24.43 -14.18 -44.42
N PRO A 220 24.28 -15.18 -45.31
CA PRO A 220 25.40 -15.66 -46.13
C PRO A 220 25.87 -14.56 -47.09
N VAL A 221 27.16 -14.56 -47.39
CA VAL A 221 27.82 -13.64 -48.32
C VAL A 221 27.78 -14.20 -49.74
#